data_AF-A0A956KQC3-F1
#
_entry.id   AF-A0A956KQC3-F1
#
_cell.length_a   1.000
_cell.length_b   1.000
_cell.length_c   1.000
_cell.angle_alpha   90.00
_cell.angle_beta   90.00
_cell.angle_gamma   90.00
#
_symmetry.space_group_name_H-M   'P 1'
#
loop_
_entity.id
_entity.type
_entity.pdbx_description
1 polymer ?
#
loop_
_entity_poly.entity_id
_entity_poly.type
_entity_poly.pdbx_seq_one_letter_code
_entity_poly.pdbx_strand_id
1 'polypeptide(L)'
;SGATYALDALMKLLGIMLRRWLVVAVTTCLAAAVGVLVISLLRPQWRATATLVVNPGGPQVLDKVRGVNEEEGTDRFGYQQYFETQREIILSRKVAKAALAELGLADDPTFLGTDGIRDAAQREEAERTTDPVRRLQSMIDVEEVRDSRVMAVSAEYPDPVTAQDIANAVVRAYLAHIT
;
A
#
# COMPACT_ATOMS: atom_id res chain seq x y z
N SER A 1 51.00 23.62 -3.34
CA SER A 1 50.99 23.06 -1.98
C SER A 1 49.82 22.09 -1.74
N GLY A 2 48.61 22.30 -2.29
CA GLY A 2 47.46 21.38 -2.09
C GLY A 2 47.64 19.93 -2.60
N ALA A 3 48.27 19.74 -3.77
CA ALA A 3 48.43 18.41 -4.38
C ALA A 3 49.34 17.46 -3.58
N THR A 4 50.37 17.99 -2.92
CA THR A 4 51.28 17.20 -2.07
C THR A 4 50.60 16.73 -0.78
N TYR A 5 49.68 17.52 -0.20
CA TYR A 5 48.90 17.09 0.97
C TYR A 5 47.88 16.00 0.62
N ALA A 6 47.25 16.07 -0.56
CA ALA A 6 46.32 15.04 -1.02
C ALA A 6 47.03 13.69 -1.27
N LEU A 7 48.22 13.73 -1.88
CA LEU A 7 49.05 12.53 -2.10
C LEU A 7 49.54 11.92 -0.78
N ASP A 8 49.95 12.75 0.17
CA ASP A 8 50.43 12.28 1.48
C ASP A 8 49.30 11.70 2.35
N ALA A 9 48.09 12.29 2.25
CA ALA A 9 46.87 11.74 2.84
C ALA A 9 46.50 10.39 2.20
N LEU A 10 46.55 10.29 0.87
CA LEU A 10 46.27 9.05 0.14
C LEU A 10 47.24 7.93 0.51
N MET A 11 48.54 8.23 0.61
CA MET A 11 49.57 7.25 1.00
C MET A 11 49.42 6.79 2.46
N LYS A 12 49.03 7.69 3.39
CA LYS A 12 48.70 7.30 4.77
C LYS A 12 47.46 6.40 4.83
N LEU A 13 46.42 6.71 4.04
CA LEU A 13 45.20 5.91 3.94
C LEU A 13 45.50 4.52 3.35
N LEU A 14 46.32 4.46 2.30
CA LEU A 14 46.86 3.22 1.72
C LEU A 14 47.69 2.41 2.72
N GLY A 15 48.57 3.05 3.49
CA GLY A 15 49.39 2.39 4.52
C GLY A 15 48.56 1.80 5.68
N ILE A 16 47.50 2.50 6.09
CA ILE A 16 46.53 2.01 7.08
C ILE A 16 45.70 0.86 6.50
N MET A 17 45.25 0.98 5.23
CA MET A 17 44.60 -0.12 4.50
C MET A 17 45.53 -1.34 4.46
N LEU A 18 46.76 -1.25 3.98
CA LEU A 18 47.64 -2.42 3.87
C LEU A 18 47.98 -3.08 5.22
N ARG A 19 47.99 -2.33 6.33
CA ARG A 19 48.31 -2.87 7.68
C ARG A 19 47.10 -3.38 8.46
N ARG A 20 45.88 -2.90 8.15
CA ARG A 20 44.63 -3.28 8.83
C ARG A 20 43.51 -3.71 7.85
N TRP A 21 43.84 -4.09 6.61
CA TRP A 21 42.86 -4.45 5.58
C TRP A 21 41.94 -5.57 6.04
N LEU A 22 42.43 -6.51 6.85
CA LEU A 22 41.62 -7.56 7.46
C LEU A 22 40.52 -6.98 8.36
N VAL A 23 40.80 -5.94 9.15
CA VAL A 23 39.78 -5.31 10.01
C VAL A 23 38.70 -4.66 9.16
N VAL A 24 39.09 -3.93 8.11
CA VAL A 24 38.14 -3.30 7.17
C VAL A 24 37.33 -4.34 6.41
N ALA A 25 37.99 -5.40 5.89
CA ALA A 25 37.32 -6.48 5.18
C ALA A 25 36.33 -7.23 6.07
N VAL A 26 36.71 -7.51 7.33
CA VAL A 26 35.84 -8.18 8.31
C VAL A 26 34.65 -7.30 8.69
N THR A 27 34.86 -6.01 8.97
CA THR A 27 33.74 -5.11 9.30
C THR A 27 32.79 -4.91 8.13
N THR A 28 33.31 -4.77 6.90
CA THR A 28 32.49 -4.71 5.68
C THR A 28 31.72 -6.01 5.45
N CYS A 29 32.35 -7.18 5.60
CA CYS A 29 31.67 -8.46 5.49
C CYS A 29 30.58 -8.62 6.56
N LEU A 30 30.87 -8.23 7.81
CA LEU A 30 29.89 -8.29 8.89
C LEU A 30 28.70 -7.38 8.62
N ALA A 31 28.94 -6.14 8.18
CA ALA A 31 27.87 -5.21 7.79
C ALA A 31 27.04 -5.75 6.63
N ALA A 32 27.68 -6.32 5.60
CA ALA A 32 26.97 -6.95 4.48
C ALA A 32 26.16 -8.17 4.91
N ALA A 33 26.70 -9.03 5.77
CA ALA A 33 26.00 -10.20 6.30
C ALA A 33 24.77 -9.80 7.12
N VAL A 34 24.90 -8.78 7.98
CA VAL A 34 23.77 -8.20 8.72
C VAL A 34 22.74 -7.61 7.75
N GLY A 35 23.18 -6.88 6.72
CA GLY A 35 22.29 -6.34 5.69
C GLY A 35 21.48 -7.42 4.96
N VAL A 36 22.15 -8.49 4.52
CA VAL A 36 21.49 -9.64 3.87
C VAL A 36 20.51 -10.33 4.83
N LEU A 37 20.89 -10.50 6.10
CA LEU A 37 20.01 -11.08 7.11
C LEU A 37 18.75 -10.24 7.32
N VAL A 38 18.88 -8.92 7.44
CA VAL A 38 17.74 -8.01 7.57
C VAL A 38 16.84 -8.07 6.34
N ILE A 39 17.41 -8.02 5.13
CA ILE A 39 16.64 -8.11 3.87
C ILE A 39 15.89 -9.44 3.77
N SER A 40 16.51 -10.53 4.19
CA SER A 40 15.90 -11.87 4.15
C SER A 40 14.76 -12.06 5.15
N LEU A 41 14.69 -11.21 6.19
CA LEU A 41 13.64 -11.25 7.21
C LEU A 41 12.44 -10.34 6.86
N LEU A 42 12.60 -9.42 5.92
CA LEU A 42 11.49 -8.57 5.44
C LEU A 42 10.51 -9.43 4.65
N ARG A 43 9.22 -9.41 5.04
CA ARG A 43 8.18 -10.08 4.25
C ARG A 43 7.93 -9.27 2.97
N PRO A 44 7.99 -9.87 1.77
CA PRO A 44 7.60 -9.18 0.54
C PRO A 44 6.14 -8.73 0.66
N GLN A 45 5.84 -7.55 0.11
CA GLN A 45 4.48 -7.02 -0.02
C GLN A 45 4.23 -6.78 -1.50
N TRP A 46 3.15 -7.34 -2.03
CA TRP A 46 2.71 -7.13 -3.40
C TRP A 46 1.53 -6.17 -3.40
N ARG A 47 1.58 -5.19 -4.31
CA ARG A 47 0.50 -4.24 -4.51
C ARG A 47 -0.25 -4.60 -5.79
N ALA A 48 -1.55 -4.82 -5.69
CA ALA A 48 -2.44 -4.99 -6.83
C ALA A 48 -3.44 -3.83 -6.89
N THR A 49 -3.83 -3.40 -8.10
CA THR A 49 -4.68 -2.22 -8.30
C THR A 49 -5.85 -2.55 -9.23
N ALA A 50 -7.05 -2.21 -8.79
CA ALA A 50 -8.27 -2.22 -9.60
C ALA A 50 -8.71 -0.77 -9.85
N THR A 51 -9.16 -0.47 -11.06
CA THR A 51 -9.55 0.90 -11.46
C THR A 51 -11.05 1.00 -11.71
N LEU A 52 -11.67 2.03 -11.15
CA LEU A 52 -13.10 2.34 -11.32
C LEU A 52 -13.26 3.70 -11.99
N VAL A 53 -14.12 3.78 -13.02
CA VAL A 53 -14.55 5.06 -13.59
C VAL A 53 -15.75 5.58 -12.80
N VAL A 54 -15.67 6.82 -12.35
CA VAL A 54 -16.70 7.45 -11.53
C VAL A 54 -17.30 8.63 -12.27
N ASN A 55 -18.61 8.61 -12.48
CA ASN A 55 -19.32 9.67 -13.21
C ASN A 55 -20.14 10.53 -12.23
N PRO A 56 -19.73 11.79 -11.97
CA PRO A 56 -20.48 12.68 -11.08
C PRO A 56 -21.85 13.10 -11.65
N GLY A 57 -22.08 12.91 -12.96
CA GLY A 57 -23.41 13.01 -13.57
C GLY A 57 -24.11 11.66 -13.51
N GLY A 58 -25.20 11.55 -12.75
CA GLY A 58 -26.14 10.43 -12.89
C GLY A 58 -26.70 10.31 -14.32
N PRO A 59 -27.51 9.28 -14.64
CA PRO A 59 -28.15 9.17 -15.94
C PRO A 59 -29.00 10.43 -16.16
N GLN A 60 -28.52 11.34 -17.01
CA GLN A 60 -29.22 12.59 -17.30
C GLN A 60 -30.48 12.25 -18.12
N VAL A 61 -31.59 12.02 -17.43
CA VAL A 61 -32.91 12.23 -18.01
C VAL A 61 -32.99 13.71 -18.34
N LEU A 62 -33.10 14.00 -19.64
CA LEU A 62 -33.49 15.25 -20.27
C LEU A 62 -33.64 16.45 -19.29
N ASP A 63 -32.72 17.40 -19.35
CA ASP A 63 -33.20 18.75 -19.58
C ASP A 63 -32.27 19.51 -20.51
N LYS A 64 -32.86 19.97 -21.61
CA LYS A 64 -32.22 20.82 -22.58
C LYS A 64 -32.01 22.18 -21.91
N VAL A 65 -30.95 22.86 -22.34
CA VAL A 65 -30.67 24.28 -22.12
C VAL A 65 -30.04 24.62 -20.77
N ARG A 66 -28.71 24.55 -20.72
CA ARG A 66 -27.93 25.65 -20.12
C ARG A 66 -26.62 25.84 -20.87
N GLY A 67 -26.28 27.12 -21.00
CA GLY A 67 -25.33 27.64 -21.95
C GLY A 67 -23.93 27.07 -21.80
N VAL A 68 -23.33 26.86 -22.96
CA VAL A 68 -21.90 26.78 -23.16
C VAL A 68 -21.28 28.04 -22.53
N ASN A 69 -20.25 27.85 -21.69
CA ASN A 69 -19.44 28.87 -20.99
C ASN A 69 -19.90 29.26 -19.58
N GLU A 70 -19.76 28.37 -18.60
CA GLU A 70 -19.56 28.74 -17.19
C GLU A 70 -19.02 27.52 -16.42
N GLU A 71 -18.01 27.73 -15.57
CA GLU A 71 -17.60 26.84 -14.46
C GLU A 71 -16.45 25.79 -14.58
N GLU A 72 -15.40 25.97 -15.38
CA GLU A 72 -14.16 25.16 -15.17
C GLU A 72 -13.42 25.47 -13.84
N GLY A 73 -13.82 26.54 -13.14
CA GLY A 73 -13.27 26.96 -11.84
C GLY A 73 -14.10 26.54 -10.63
N THR A 74 -15.43 26.49 -10.75
CA THR A 74 -16.38 26.19 -9.66
C THR A 74 -16.59 24.69 -9.49
N ASP A 75 -16.42 23.91 -10.56
CA ASP A 75 -16.66 22.46 -10.58
C ASP A 75 -15.53 21.66 -9.91
N ARG A 76 -14.31 22.22 -9.80
CA ARG A 76 -13.15 21.51 -9.20
C ARG A 76 -13.34 21.17 -7.73
N PHE A 77 -14.00 22.05 -6.96
CA PHE A 77 -14.28 21.79 -5.54
C PHE A 77 -15.35 20.70 -5.37
N GLY A 78 -16.44 20.78 -6.14
CA GLY A 78 -17.48 19.75 -6.16
C GLY A 78 -16.95 18.39 -6.63
N TYR A 79 -16.05 18.40 -7.61
CA TYR A 79 -15.33 17.23 -8.09
C TYR A 79 -14.49 16.59 -6.97
N GLN A 80 -13.63 17.36 -6.30
CA GLN A 80 -12.81 16.85 -5.19
C GLN A 80 -13.68 16.27 -4.07
N GLN A 81 -14.72 16.99 -3.65
CA GLN A 81 -15.64 16.53 -2.60
C GLN A 81 -16.36 15.24 -3.00
N TYR A 82 -16.70 15.08 -4.28
CA TYR A 82 -17.30 13.85 -4.80
C TYR A 82 -16.34 12.66 -4.70
N PHE A 83 -15.09 12.82 -5.13
CA PHE A 83 -14.06 11.77 -5.02
C PHE A 83 -13.75 11.43 -3.56
N GLU A 84 -13.67 12.42 -2.68
CA GLU A 84 -13.52 12.21 -1.23
C GLU A 84 -14.69 11.40 -0.66
N THR A 85 -15.92 11.72 -1.07
CA THR A 85 -17.11 10.97 -0.65
C THR A 85 -17.05 9.52 -1.14
N GLN A 86 -16.71 9.29 -2.42
CA GLN A 86 -16.59 7.94 -2.94
C GLN A 86 -15.46 7.15 -2.26
N ARG A 87 -14.34 7.81 -1.97
CA ARG A 87 -13.22 7.21 -1.22
C ARG A 87 -13.69 6.73 0.15
N GLU A 88 -14.42 7.55 0.88
CA GLU A 88 -14.96 7.19 2.20
C GLU A 88 -15.94 6.02 2.11
N ILE A 89 -16.79 5.96 1.07
CA ILE A 89 -17.71 4.84 0.85
C ILE A 89 -16.93 3.54 0.53
N ILE A 90 -15.94 3.60 -0.36
CA ILE A 90 -15.09 2.45 -0.71
C ILE A 90 -14.36 1.93 0.52
N LEU A 91 -13.79 2.82 1.34
CA LEU A 91 -13.09 2.48 2.57
C LEU A 91 -14.04 2.18 3.74
N SER A 92 -15.36 2.28 3.56
CA SER A 92 -16.32 2.10 4.64
C SER A 92 -16.27 0.69 5.21
N ARG A 93 -16.59 0.57 6.49
CA ARG A 93 -16.65 -0.72 7.19
C ARG A 93 -17.64 -1.70 6.54
N LYS A 94 -18.70 -1.19 5.90
CA LYS A 94 -19.71 -2.00 5.20
C LYS A 94 -19.13 -2.66 3.94
N VAL A 95 -18.43 -1.89 3.10
CA VAL A 95 -17.76 -2.42 1.90
C VAL A 95 -16.66 -3.40 2.29
N ALA A 96 -15.81 -3.03 3.27
CA ALA A 96 -14.76 -3.93 3.76
C ALA A 96 -15.34 -5.24 4.33
N LYS A 97 -16.44 -5.20 5.08
CA LYS A 97 -17.09 -6.42 5.60
C LYS A 97 -17.65 -7.31 4.49
N ALA A 98 -18.23 -6.72 3.43
CA ALA A 98 -18.74 -7.48 2.29
C ALA A 98 -17.61 -8.14 1.49
N ALA A 99 -16.53 -7.40 1.21
CA ALA A 99 -15.34 -7.94 0.56
C ALA A 99 -14.68 -9.06 1.39
N LEU A 100 -14.56 -8.87 2.70
CA LEU A 100 -14.01 -9.89 3.61
C LEU A 100 -14.83 -11.18 3.60
N ALA A 101 -16.17 -11.06 3.60
CA ALA A 101 -17.07 -12.21 3.54
C ALA A 101 -16.96 -12.98 2.21
N GLU A 102 -16.72 -12.27 1.11
CA GLU A 102 -16.50 -12.88 -0.21
C GLU A 102 -15.18 -13.66 -0.26
N LEU A 103 -14.12 -13.11 0.33
CA LEU A 103 -12.76 -13.70 0.28
C LEU A 103 -12.54 -14.82 1.29
N GLY A 104 -13.34 -14.88 2.36
CA GLY A 104 -13.16 -15.87 3.43
C GLY A 104 -11.88 -15.69 4.25
N LEU A 105 -11.29 -14.49 4.25
CA LEU A 105 -10.01 -14.21 4.94
C LEU A 105 -10.16 -13.95 6.44
N ALA A 106 -11.38 -13.84 6.96
CA ALA A 106 -11.62 -13.49 8.36
C ALA A 106 -10.99 -14.47 9.36
N ASP A 107 -10.83 -15.74 8.96
CA ASP A 107 -10.29 -16.82 9.78
C ASP A 107 -8.87 -17.24 9.35
N ASP A 108 -8.26 -16.56 8.36
CA ASP A 108 -6.94 -16.92 7.85
C ASP A 108 -5.82 -16.40 8.77
N PRO A 109 -4.96 -17.28 9.34
CA PRO A 109 -3.91 -16.84 10.26
C PRO A 109 -2.88 -15.91 9.64
N THR A 110 -2.59 -16.04 8.33
CA THR A 110 -1.66 -15.16 7.63
C THR A 110 -2.27 -13.77 7.47
N PHE A 111 -3.55 -13.73 7.10
CA PHE A 111 -4.35 -12.52 7.02
C PHE A 111 -4.39 -11.87 8.38
N LEU A 112 -4.71 -12.57 9.48
CA LEU A 112 -4.75 -12.02 10.84
C LEU A 112 -3.37 -11.66 11.40
N GLY A 113 -2.29 -12.15 10.80
CA GLY A 113 -0.91 -11.91 11.26
C GLY A 113 -0.52 -12.74 12.48
N THR A 114 -1.18 -13.88 12.66
CA THR A 114 -0.98 -14.81 13.78
C THR A 114 -0.19 -16.06 13.37
N ASP A 115 0.15 -16.20 12.09
CA ASP A 115 0.97 -17.28 11.52
C ASP A 115 2.37 -17.43 12.15
N GLY A 116 2.92 -16.34 12.68
CA GLY A 116 4.20 -16.34 13.41
C GLY A 116 4.12 -16.78 14.88
N ILE A 117 2.91 -16.91 15.44
CA ILE A 117 2.70 -17.23 16.86
C ILE A 117 2.74 -18.75 17.05
N ARG A 118 3.76 -19.26 17.77
CA ARG A 118 3.95 -20.70 18.00
C ARG A 118 3.04 -21.26 19.09
N ASP A 119 2.73 -20.46 20.11
CA ASP A 119 1.90 -20.88 21.23
C ASP A 119 0.41 -20.81 20.85
N ALA A 120 -0.31 -21.91 20.98
CA ALA A 120 -1.70 -22.01 20.51
C ALA A 120 -2.65 -21.13 21.33
N ALA A 121 -2.44 -20.98 22.63
CA ALA A 121 -3.29 -20.15 23.48
C ALA A 121 -3.09 -18.66 23.18
N GLN A 122 -1.85 -18.24 22.95
CA GLN A 122 -1.55 -16.88 22.50
C GLN A 122 -2.12 -16.58 21.11
N ARG A 123 -2.07 -17.56 20.20
CA ARG A 123 -2.62 -17.41 18.84
C ARG A 123 -4.13 -17.20 18.89
N GLU A 124 -4.83 -18.04 19.64
CA GLU A 124 -6.29 -17.95 19.79
C GLU A 124 -6.72 -16.62 20.41
N GLU A 125 -6.02 -16.14 21.44
CA GLU A 125 -6.29 -14.84 22.05
C GLU A 125 -6.05 -13.67 21.07
N ALA A 126 -4.99 -13.73 20.28
CA ALA A 126 -4.71 -12.74 19.24
C ALA A 126 -5.79 -12.75 18.13
N GLU A 127 -6.23 -13.93 17.69
CA GLU A 127 -7.29 -14.07 16.68
C GLU A 127 -8.63 -13.51 17.19
N ARG A 128 -8.96 -13.75 18.47
CA ARG A 128 -10.20 -13.22 19.10
C ARG A 128 -10.20 -11.70 19.27
N THR A 129 -9.03 -11.10 19.49
CA THR A 129 -8.90 -9.65 19.73
C THR A 129 -8.70 -8.85 18.45
N THR A 130 -8.31 -9.50 17.35
CA THR A 130 -8.09 -8.87 16.05
C THR A 130 -9.43 -8.54 15.38
N ASP A 131 -9.62 -7.29 14.95
CA ASP A 131 -10.74 -6.90 14.08
C ASP A 131 -10.35 -7.13 12.61
N PRO A 132 -10.85 -8.18 11.94
CA PRO A 132 -10.44 -8.51 10.58
C PRO A 132 -10.90 -7.45 9.57
N VAL A 133 -11.97 -6.70 9.87
CA VAL A 133 -12.46 -5.64 8.98
C VAL A 133 -11.50 -4.45 9.00
N ARG A 134 -11.08 -4.01 10.19
CA ARG A 134 -10.05 -2.95 10.30
C ARG A 134 -8.75 -3.36 9.66
N ARG A 135 -8.40 -4.64 9.79
CA ARG A 135 -7.19 -5.18 9.16
C ARG A 135 -7.27 -5.09 7.64
N LEU A 136 -8.39 -5.50 7.04
CA LEU A 136 -8.60 -5.35 5.59
C LEU A 136 -8.50 -3.88 5.17
N GLN A 137 -9.15 -2.98 5.90
CA GLN A 137 -9.10 -1.53 5.62
C GLN A 137 -7.67 -0.98 5.63
N SER A 138 -6.81 -1.46 6.53
CA SER A 138 -5.41 -1.03 6.61
C SER A 138 -4.53 -1.48 5.44
N MET A 139 -4.99 -2.48 4.66
CA MET A 139 -4.31 -2.99 3.48
C MET A 139 -4.78 -2.31 2.19
N ILE A 140 -5.84 -1.49 2.25
CA ILE A 140 -6.45 -0.85 1.09
C ILE A 140 -6.04 0.62 1.04
N ASP A 141 -5.65 1.05 -0.15
CA ASP A 141 -5.47 2.46 -0.46
C ASP A 141 -6.31 2.86 -1.66
N VAL A 142 -6.81 4.09 -1.64
CA VAL A 142 -7.72 4.61 -2.68
C VAL A 142 -7.25 5.99 -3.09
N GLU A 143 -6.85 6.11 -4.34
CA GLU A 143 -6.32 7.35 -4.92
C GLU A 143 -7.13 7.77 -6.15
N GLU A 144 -7.32 9.08 -6.29
CA GLU A 144 -7.80 9.66 -7.54
C GLU A 144 -6.64 9.67 -8.54
N VAL A 145 -6.88 9.13 -9.74
CA VAL A 145 -5.96 9.30 -10.86
C VAL A 145 -6.14 10.72 -11.39
N ARG A 146 -5.15 11.58 -11.13
CA ARG A 146 -5.16 13.01 -11.47
C ARG A 146 -5.57 13.25 -12.91
N ASP A 147 -6.30 14.35 -13.10
CA ASP A 147 -6.82 14.79 -14.39
C ASP A 147 -7.69 13.74 -15.10
N SER A 148 -8.29 12.82 -14.33
CA SER A 148 -9.15 11.76 -14.85
C SER A 148 -10.29 11.44 -13.90
N ARG A 149 -11.35 10.82 -14.43
CA ARG A 149 -12.51 10.33 -13.68
C ARG A 149 -12.31 8.93 -13.09
N VAL A 150 -11.06 8.56 -12.79
CA VAL A 150 -10.70 7.20 -12.36
C VAL A 150 -10.25 7.20 -10.91
N MET A 151 -10.78 6.26 -10.14
CA MET A 151 -10.27 5.92 -8.81
C MET A 151 -9.48 4.61 -8.91
N ALA A 152 -8.25 4.63 -8.41
CA ALA A 152 -7.41 3.47 -8.26
C ALA A 152 -7.56 2.91 -6.83
N VAL A 153 -8.08 1.69 -6.73
CA VAL A 153 -8.20 0.94 -5.48
C VAL A 153 -7.07 -0.08 -5.43
N SER A 154 -6.11 0.14 -4.55
CA SER A 154 -4.95 -0.74 -4.39
C SER A 154 -5.04 -1.55 -3.11
N ALA A 155 -4.54 -2.78 -3.14
CA ALA A 155 -4.42 -3.64 -1.98
C ALA A 155 -2.99 -4.17 -1.85
N GLU A 156 -2.47 -4.18 -0.62
CA GLU A 156 -1.15 -4.72 -0.30
C GLU A 156 -1.25 -6.02 0.48
N TYR A 157 -0.61 -7.08 -0.02
CA TYR A 157 -0.62 -8.39 0.63
C TYR A 157 0.63 -9.23 0.29
N PRO A 158 1.08 -10.15 1.17
CA PRO A 158 2.25 -11.01 0.90
C PRO A 158 2.12 -11.95 -0.30
N ASP A 159 0.88 -12.31 -0.67
CA ASP A 159 0.58 -13.12 -1.84
C ASP A 159 0.00 -12.24 -2.97
N PRO A 160 0.57 -12.28 -4.20
CA PRO A 160 0.14 -11.41 -5.29
C PRO A 160 -1.26 -11.73 -5.82
N VAL A 161 -1.70 -13.00 -5.75
CA VAL A 161 -3.03 -13.41 -6.19
C VAL A 161 -4.07 -12.91 -5.20
N THR A 162 -3.84 -13.13 -3.90
CA THR A 162 -4.70 -12.60 -2.84
C THR A 162 -4.73 -11.08 -2.83
N ALA A 163 -3.62 -10.39 -3.11
CA ALA A 163 -3.63 -8.93 -3.27
C ALA A 163 -4.60 -8.48 -4.39
N GLN A 164 -4.54 -9.15 -5.54
CA GLN A 164 -5.46 -8.91 -6.66
C GLN A 164 -6.91 -9.19 -6.25
N ASP A 165 -7.16 -10.32 -5.58
CA ASP A 165 -8.49 -10.71 -5.13
C ASP A 165 -9.06 -9.70 -4.13
N ILE A 166 -8.25 -9.18 -3.21
CA ILE A 166 -8.65 -8.12 -2.27
C ILE A 166 -9.07 -6.87 -3.03
N ALA A 167 -8.23 -6.33 -3.92
CA ALA A 167 -8.55 -5.12 -4.68
C ALA A 167 -9.86 -5.30 -5.48
N ASN A 168 -10.00 -6.45 -6.14
CA ASN A 168 -11.19 -6.77 -6.93
C ASN A 168 -12.45 -6.94 -6.07
N ALA A 169 -12.37 -7.63 -4.94
CA ALA A 169 -13.51 -7.84 -4.03
C ALA A 169 -13.99 -6.53 -3.41
N VAL A 170 -13.08 -5.63 -3.05
CA VAL A 170 -13.43 -4.28 -2.55
C VAL A 170 -14.21 -3.49 -3.60
N VAL A 171 -13.74 -3.49 -4.86
CA VAL A 171 -14.44 -2.83 -5.96
C VAL A 171 -15.82 -3.45 -6.19
N ARG A 172 -15.93 -4.78 -6.23
CA ARG A 172 -17.22 -5.49 -6.37
C ARG A 172 -18.19 -5.15 -5.23
N ALA A 173 -17.70 -5.18 -3.99
CA ALA A 173 -18.49 -4.85 -2.81
C ALA A 173 -18.97 -3.40 -2.82
N TYR A 174 -18.14 -2.46 -3.27
CA TYR A 174 -18.54 -1.07 -3.47
C TYR A 174 -19.62 -0.94 -4.55
N LEU A 175 -19.41 -1.56 -5.73
CA LEU A 175 -20.38 -1.53 -6.83
C LEU A 175 -21.74 -2.08 -6.40
N ALA A 176 -21.76 -3.19 -5.68
CA ALA A 176 -22.98 -3.79 -5.14
C ALA A 176 -23.66 -2.93 -4.06
N HIS A 177 -22.94 -1.98 -3.44
CA HIS A 177 -23.53 -1.07 -2.45
C HIS A 177 -24.22 0.14 -3.10
N ILE A 178 -23.75 0.58 -4.27
CA ILE A 178 -24.27 1.77 -4.95
C ILE A 178 -25.37 1.47 -5.99
N THR A 179 -25.49 0.22 -6.43
CA THR A 179 -26.59 -0.28 -7.29
C THR A 179 -27.78 -0.74 -6.46
#